data_AF-A0A667HEE5-F1
#
_entry.id   AF-A0A667HEE5-F1
#
_cell.length_a   1.000
_cell.length_b   1.000
_cell.length_c   1.000
_cell.angle_alpha   90.00
_cell.angle_beta   90.00
_cell.angle_gamma   90.00
#
_symmetry.space_group_name_H-M   'P 1'
#
loop_
_entity.id
_entity.type
_entity.pdbx_description
1 polymer ?
#
loop_
_entity_poly.entity_id
_entity_poly.type
_entity_poly.pdbx_seq_one_letter_code
_entity_poly.pdbx_strand_id
1 'polypeptide(L)'
;MEAEVDKLELMRNPVTLLKELSAIKSRYQTLYARFKPIGIEQKESKNRICATVNKTMTMIQELQKQTDVELSPLTKEEKTAAEQLKSFVQTYEEVDLQKGILMERRSIPERFKKMSC
;
A
#
# COMPACT_ATOMS: atom_id res chain seq x y z
N MET A 1 -23.86 -9.19 -33.86
CA MET A 1 -22.62 -9.67 -33.20
C MET A 1 -22.58 -9.24 -31.75
N GLU A 2 -22.79 -7.95 -31.42
CA GLU A 2 -22.89 -7.46 -30.02
C GLU A 2 -24.01 -8.17 -29.20
N ALA A 3 -25.21 -8.33 -29.75
CA ALA A 3 -26.34 -8.97 -29.04
C ALA A 3 -26.17 -10.49 -28.79
N GLU A 4 -25.21 -11.15 -29.44
CA GLU A 4 -24.90 -12.58 -29.21
C GLU A 4 -23.79 -12.78 -28.18
N VAL A 5 -22.88 -11.80 -28.04
CA VAL A 5 -21.86 -11.78 -26.98
C VAL A 5 -22.54 -11.59 -25.61
N ASP A 6 -23.52 -10.68 -25.52
CA ASP A 6 -24.32 -10.47 -24.30
C ASP A 6 -25.14 -11.72 -23.89
N LYS A 7 -25.65 -12.47 -24.87
CA LYS A 7 -26.43 -13.70 -24.63
C LYS A 7 -25.54 -14.86 -24.16
N LEU A 8 -24.29 -14.92 -24.60
CA LEU A 8 -23.28 -15.88 -24.14
C LEU A 8 -22.77 -15.55 -22.73
N GLU A 9 -22.64 -14.28 -22.37
CA GLU A 9 -22.37 -13.85 -20.99
C GLU A 9 -23.52 -14.22 -20.04
N LEU A 10 -24.77 -14.09 -20.48
CA LEU A 10 -25.95 -14.44 -19.68
C LEU A 10 -26.17 -15.95 -19.51
N MET A 11 -25.57 -16.79 -20.37
CA MET A 11 -25.70 -18.26 -20.35
C MET A 11 -24.58 -18.97 -19.57
N ARG A 12 -23.68 -18.25 -18.88
CA ARG A 12 -22.68 -18.91 -18.05
C ARG A 12 -23.35 -19.66 -16.90
N ASN A 13 -22.99 -20.93 -16.77
CA ASN A 13 -23.47 -21.79 -15.70
C ASN A 13 -23.11 -21.16 -14.33
N PRO A 14 -24.08 -20.94 -13.41
CA PRO A 14 -23.84 -20.35 -12.10
C PRO A 14 -22.79 -21.07 -11.27
N VAL A 15 -22.67 -22.40 -11.42
CA VAL A 15 -21.63 -23.20 -10.75
C VAL A 15 -20.23 -22.83 -11.24
N THR A 16 -20.07 -22.58 -12.54
CA THR A 16 -18.79 -22.12 -13.10
C THR A 16 -18.44 -20.73 -12.58
N LEU A 17 -19.40 -19.82 -12.55
CA LEU A 17 -19.21 -18.48 -11.99
C LEU A 17 -18.79 -18.52 -10.50
N LEU A 18 -19.41 -19.39 -9.70
CA LEU A 18 -19.05 -19.55 -8.29
C LEU A 18 -17.61 -20.09 -8.11
N LYS A 19 -17.17 -21.00 -8.98
CA LYS A 19 -15.79 -21.51 -8.98
C LYS A 19 -14.78 -20.41 -9.32
N GLU A 20 -15.08 -19.61 -10.34
CA GLU A 20 -14.24 -18.48 -10.75
C GLU A 20 -14.14 -17.41 -9.66
N LEU A 21 -15.28 -17.03 -9.06
CA LEU A 21 -15.31 -16.08 -7.95
C LEU A 21 -14.48 -16.58 -6.75
N SER A 22 -14.55 -17.87 -6.46
CA SER A 22 -13.75 -18.50 -5.41
C SER A 22 -12.25 -18.44 -5.71
N ALA A 23 -11.86 -18.70 -6.96
CA ALA A 23 -10.48 -18.58 -7.41
C ALA A 23 -9.97 -17.13 -7.33
N ILE A 24 -10.78 -16.15 -7.77
CA ILE A 24 -10.45 -14.71 -7.68
C ILE A 24 -10.27 -14.30 -6.22
N LYS A 25 -11.20 -14.70 -5.34
CA LYS A 25 -11.12 -14.39 -3.90
C LYS A 25 -9.84 -14.96 -3.28
N SER A 26 -9.51 -16.22 -3.58
CA SER A 26 -8.28 -16.86 -3.07
C SER A 26 -7.00 -16.14 -3.54
N ARG A 27 -6.95 -15.75 -4.82
CA ARG A 27 -5.83 -14.98 -5.38
C ARG A 27 -5.69 -13.62 -4.72
N TYR A 28 -6.81 -12.90 -4.51
CA TYR A 28 -6.79 -11.62 -3.81
C TYR A 28 -6.29 -11.76 -2.37
N GLN A 29 -6.80 -12.74 -1.61
CA GLN A 29 -6.38 -12.97 -0.24
C GLN A 29 -4.87 -13.27 -0.15
N THR A 30 -4.37 -14.10 -1.06
CA THR A 30 -2.93 -14.40 -1.16
C THR A 30 -2.12 -13.14 -1.48
N LEU A 31 -2.57 -12.34 -2.44
CA LEU A 31 -1.88 -11.11 -2.83
C LEU A 31 -1.88 -10.08 -1.69
N TYR A 32 -3.02 -9.91 -1.01
CA TYR A 32 -3.15 -9.00 0.13
C TYR A 32 -2.25 -9.41 1.30
N ALA A 33 -2.23 -10.70 1.65
CA ALA A 33 -1.36 -11.23 2.70
C ALA A 33 0.13 -11.01 2.39
N ARG A 34 0.52 -11.06 1.10
CA ARG A 34 1.89 -10.76 0.66
C ARG A 34 2.18 -9.26 0.64
N PHE A 35 1.22 -8.44 0.25
CA PHE A 35 1.41 -6.99 0.11
C PHE A 35 1.43 -6.26 1.45
N LYS A 36 0.62 -6.71 2.42
CA LYS A 36 0.52 -6.09 3.75
C LYS A 36 1.88 -5.90 4.45
N PRO A 37 2.74 -6.93 4.62
CA PRO A 37 4.04 -6.74 5.25
C PRO A 37 4.97 -5.82 4.44
N ILE A 38 4.92 -5.87 3.10
CA ILE A 38 5.72 -4.99 2.24
C ILE A 38 5.38 -3.51 2.50
N GLY A 39 4.09 -3.18 2.62
CA GLY A 39 3.65 -1.82 2.95
C GLY A 39 4.19 -1.35 4.30
N ILE A 40 4.17 -2.23 5.31
CA ILE A 40 4.72 -1.94 6.65
C ILE A 40 6.24 -1.73 6.58
N GLU A 41 6.98 -2.64 5.96
CA GLU A 41 8.44 -2.54 5.83
C GLU A 41 8.87 -1.30 5.06
N GLN A 42 8.15 -0.94 3.99
CA GLN A 42 8.43 0.30 3.25
C GLN A 42 8.19 1.54 4.11
N LYS A 43 7.12 1.56 4.92
CA LYS A 43 6.85 2.66 5.85
C LYS A 43 7.97 2.78 6.88
N GLU A 44 8.36 1.68 7.51
CA GLU A 44 9.44 1.65 8.50
C GLU A 44 10.78 2.08 7.90
N SER A 45 11.13 1.57 6.72
CA SER A 45 12.36 1.92 6.01
C SER A 45 12.41 3.43 5.71
N LYS A 46 11.34 3.99 5.15
CA LYS A 46 11.23 5.43 4.87
C LYS A 46 11.34 6.27 6.15
N ASN A 47 10.67 5.87 7.23
CA ASN A 47 10.76 6.56 8.52
C ASN A 47 12.20 6.57 9.05
N ARG A 48 12.91 5.44 8.96
CA ARG A 48 14.31 5.33 9.38
C ARG A 48 15.24 6.19 8.54
N ILE A 49 15.04 6.22 7.22
CA ILE A 49 15.80 7.09 6.31
C ILE A 49 15.58 8.56 6.69
N CYS A 50 14.32 8.97 6.84
CA CYS A 50 13.97 10.36 7.21
C CYS A 50 14.59 10.76 8.56
N ALA A 51 14.46 9.92 9.58
CA ALA A 51 15.08 10.17 10.89
C ALA A 51 16.62 10.29 10.80
N THR A 52 17.26 9.42 10.03
CA THR A 52 18.71 9.41 9.86
C THR A 52 19.19 10.65 9.12
N VAL A 53 18.55 11.01 8.01
CA VAL A 53 18.86 12.21 7.23
C VAL A 53 18.71 13.46 8.08
N ASN A 54 17.61 13.59 8.83
CA ASN A 54 17.38 14.73 9.71
C ASN A 54 18.45 14.82 10.80
N LYS A 55 18.80 13.70 11.45
CA LYS A 55 19.85 13.67 12.48
C LYS A 55 21.21 14.06 11.93
N THR A 56 21.60 13.51 10.78
CA THR A 56 22.86 13.85 10.11
C THR A 56 22.89 15.33 9.73
N MET A 57 21.79 15.88 9.22
CA MET A 57 21.70 17.29 8.87
C MET A 57 21.86 18.19 10.11
N THR A 58 21.22 17.84 11.23
CA THR A 58 21.41 18.56 12.50
C THR A 58 22.86 18.48 12.99
N MET A 59 23.50 17.31 12.90
CA MET A 59 24.91 17.15 13.27
C MET A 59 25.84 18.02 12.41
N ILE A 60 25.62 18.05 11.09
CA ILE A 60 26.38 18.92 10.17
C ILE A 60 26.20 20.38 10.59
N GLN A 61 24.96 20.83 10.79
CA GLN A 61 24.67 22.20 11.21
C GLN A 61 25.34 22.59 12.53
N GLU A 62 25.43 21.67 13.48
CA GLU A 62 26.09 21.94 14.76
C GLU A 62 27.61 22.03 14.63
N LEU A 63 28.23 21.15 13.84
CA LEU A 63 29.66 21.21 13.54
C LEU A 63 30.03 22.48 12.76
N GLN A 64 29.15 22.95 11.88
CA GLN A 64 29.33 24.22 11.17
C GLN A 64 29.34 25.42 12.12
N LYS A 65 28.60 25.41 13.23
CA LYS A 65 28.66 26.51 14.21
C LYS A 65 30.00 26.57 14.95
N GLN A 66 30.74 25.47 14.97
CA GLN A 66 32.02 25.33 15.68
C GLN A 66 33.23 25.55 14.76
N THR A 67 33.01 25.75 13.45
CA THR A 67 34.07 25.85 12.44
C THR A 67 33.76 27.00 11.49
N ASP A 68 34.76 27.63 10.88
CA ASP A 68 34.56 28.70 9.88
C ASP A 68 34.18 28.14 8.49
N VAL A 69 33.47 27.01 8.44
CA VAL A 69 33.11 26.32 7.19
C VAL A 69 31.69 26.72 6.78
N GLU A 70 31.61 27.62 5.80
CA GLU A 70 30.35 27.93 5.12
C GLU A 70 30.02 26.89 4.05
N LEU A 71 28.80 26.34 4.10
CA LEU A 71 28.27 25.47 3.03
C LEU A 71 27.30 26.26 2.17
N SER A 72 27.33 25.98 0.87
CA SER A 72 26.32 26.48 -0.06
C SER A 72 24.92 26.02 0.38
N PRO A 73 23.90 26.89 0.31
CA PRO A 73 22.53 26.50 0.57
C PRO A 73 22.09 25.37 -0.35
N LEU A 74 21.17 24.52 0.14
CA LEU A 74 20.55 23.46 -0.66
C LEU A 74 19.97 24.03 -1.96
N THR A 75 20.24 23.33 -3.05
CA THR A 75 19.66 23.56 -4.36
C THR A 75 18.15 23.33 -4.33
N LYS A 76 17.44 23.78 -5.39
CA LYS A 76 15.99 23.57 -5.51
C LYS A 76 15.62 22.10 -5.53
N GLU A 77 16.44 21.28 -6.20
CA GLU A 77 16.23 19.84 -6.30
C GLU A 77 16.35 19.17 -4.92
N GLU A 78 17.38 19.50 -4.16
CA GLU A 78 17.59 18.94 -2.82
C GLU A 78 16.50 19.37 -1.83
N LYS A 79 16.03 20.62 -1.91
CA LYS A 79 14.88 21.10 -1.12
C LYS A 79 13.61 20.31 -1.44
N THR A 80 13.35 20.09 -2.72
CA THR A 80 12.19 19.31 -3.19
C THR A 80 12.29 17.86 -2.70
N ALA A 81 13.46 17.24 -2.79
CA ALA A 81 13.68 15.88 -2.29
C ALA A 81 13.46 15.78 -0.78
N ALA A 82 13.89 16.78 -0.01
CA ALA A 82 13.66 16.83 1.44
C ALA A 82 12.17 16.99 1.79
N GLU A 83 11.43 17.81 1.04
CA GLU A 83 9.98 17.99 1.22
C GLU A 83 9.18 16.73 0.84
N GLN A 84 9.58 16.07 -0.25
CA GLN A 84 9.02 14.76 -0.62
C GLN A 84 9.25 13.76 0.52
N LEU A 85 10.48 13.65 1.01
CA LEU A 85 10.80 12.73 2.11
C LEU A 85 9.97 13.00 3.38
N LYS A 86 9.63 14.26 3.67
CA LYS A 86 8.77 14.64 4.81
C LYS A 86 7.29 14.33 4.58
N SER A 87 6.75 14.67 3.40
CA SER A 87 5.33 14.46 3.09
C SER A 87 4.96 12.97 2.96
N PHE A 88 5.88 12.12 2.50
CA PHE A 88 5.66 10.67 2.42
C PHE A 88 5.51 9.96 3.78
N VAL A 89 5.96 10.57 4.88
CA VAL A 89 5.77 10.01 6.24
C VAL A 89 4.33 10.21 6.73
N GLN A 90 3.65 11.26 6.27
CA GLN A 90 2.32 11.66 6.75
C GLN A 90 1.16 10.95 6.02
N THR A 91 1.37 10.45 4.81
CA THR A 91 0.30 9.94 3.94
C THR A 91 -0.17 8.50 4.23
N TYR A 92 0.47 7.78 5.14
CA TYR A 92 0.13 6.38 5.47
C TYR A 92 -0.72 6.21 6.73
N GLU A 93 -1.18 7.28 7.38
CA GLU A 93 -2.08 7.17 8.53
C GLU A 93 -3.55 6.95 8.14
N GLU A 94 -3.97 7.27 6.91
CA GLU A 94 -5.40 7.24 6.54
C GLU A 94 -5.85 6.11 5.59
N VAL A 95 -4.95 5.43 4.85
CA VAL A 95 -5.39 4.61 3.70
C VAL A 95 -5.53 3.10 3.99
N ASP A 96 -4.84 2.55 4.99
CA ASP A 96 -4.66 1.08 5.11
C ASP A 96 -5.61 0.34 6.07
N LEU A 97 -6.30 1.03 7.00
CA LEU A 97 -7.22 0.35 7.93
C LEU A 97 -8.66 0.22 7.39
N GLN A 98 -9.16 1.20 6.65
CA GLN A 98 -10.57 1.21 6.24
C GLN A 98 -10.90 0.21 5.12
N LYS A 99 -9.95 -0.09 4.21
CA LYS A 99 -10.22 -1.00 3.08
C LYS A 99 -10.11 -2.48 3.44
N GLY A 100 -9.22 -2.85 4.36
CA GLY A 100 -9.07 -4.23 4.84
C GLY A 100 -10.27 -4.71 5.66
N ILE A 101 -10.79 -3.86 6.55
CA ILE A 101 -11.95 -4.17 7.42
C ILE A 101 -13.23 -4.41 6.59
N LEU A 102 -13.38 -3.72 5.44
CA LEU A 102 -14.55 -3.88 4.58
C LEU A 102 -14.62 -5.26 3.89
N MET A 103 -13.48 -5.92 3.68
CA MET A 103 -13.43 -7.27 3.11
C MET A 103 -13.56 -8.37 4.16
N GLU A 104 -13.06 -8.16 5.39
CA GLU A 104 -13.21 -9.11 6.51
C GLU A 104 -14.69 -9.32 6.90
N ARG A 105 -15.53 -8.28 6.77
CA ARG A 105 -16.96 -8.33 7.12
C ARG A 105 -17.86 -9.04 6.09
N ARG A 106 -17.34 -9.45 4.93
CA ARG A 106 -18.08 -10.32 3.99
C ARG A 106 -17.67 -11.78 4.15
N SER A 107 -17.72 -12.28 5.38
CA SER A 107 -17.81 -13.72 5.60
C SER A 107 -19.08 -14.23 4.93
N ILE A 108 -18.93 -15.21 4.06
CA ILE A 108 -20.05 -15.90 3.42
C ILE A 108 -20.94 -16.44 4.55
N PRO A 109 -22.25 -16.15 4.58
CA PRO A 109 -23.13 -16.65 5.62
C PRO A 109 -22.99 -18.17 5.77
N GLU A 110 -22.86 -18.67 7.00
CA GLU A 110 -22.65 -20.09 7.36
C GLU A 110 -23.56 -21.07 6.60
N ARG A 111 -24.76 -20.62 6.19
CA ARG A 111 -25.69 -21.41 5.36
C ARG A 111 -25.13 -21.87 4.01
N PHE A 112 -24.12 -21.18 3.46
CA PHE A 112 -23.49 -21.55 2.19
C PHE A 112 -22.22 -22.39 2.37
N LYS A 113 -21.70 -22.54 3.59
CA LYS A 113 -20.56 -23.43 3.89
C LYS A 113 -20.92 -24.91 3.81
N LYS A 114 -22.20 -25.27 4.03
CA LYS A 114 -22.68 -26.66 4.10
C LYS A 114 -22.89 -27.36 2.74
N MET A 115 -22.60 -26.70 1.60
CA MET A 115 -22.79 -27.30 0.27
C MET A 115 -21.49 -27.78 -0.40
N SER A 116 -20.36 -27.80 0.30
CA SER A 116 -19.12 -28.41 -0.20
C SER A 116 -18.89 -29.73 0.53
N CYS A 117 -19.52 -30.80 0.04
CA CYS A 117 -18.96 -32.15 0.11
C CYS A 117 -18.03 -32.34 -1.09
#